data_AF-A0A9K3GP53-F1
#
_entry.id   AF-A0A9K3GP53-F1
#
_cell.length_a   1.000
_cell.length_b   1.000
_cell.length_c   1.000
_cell.angle_alpha   90.00
_cell.angle_beta   90.00
_cell.angle_gamma   90.00
#
_symmetry.space_group_name_H-M   'P 1'
#
loop_
_entity.id
_entity.type
_entity.pdbx_description
1 polymer ?
#
loop_
_entity_poly.entity_id
_entity_poly.type
_entity_poly.pdbx_seq_one_letter_code
_entity_poly.pdbx_strand_id
1 'polypeptide(L)'
;NKYWRIDFLHTLKKYEQYSITVEVWFADALNLEPFARTIGMPPRVQLDITAELLSCYTVESQTTTVDVNNDNIYEYSEFPKPSQRLEGGVKYGPYGIT
;
A
#
# COMPACT_ATOMS: atom_id res chain seq x y z
N ASN A 1 4.08 -15.90 -9.20
CA ASN A 1 4.69 -14.71 -8.55
C ASN A 1 6.05 -14.43 -9.15
N LYS A 2 6.29 -13.19 -9.58
CA LYS A 2 7.62 -12.72 -9.98
C LYS A 2 8.28 -12.09 -8.74
N TYR A 3 9.56 -12.35 -8.53
CA TYR A 3 10.31 -11.82 -7.40
C TYR A 3 11.54 -11.07 -7.91
N TRP A 4 11.90 -9.99 -7.24
CA TRP A 4 13.20 -9.33 -7.42
C TRP A 4 14.14 -9.75 -6.31
N ARG A 5 15.43 -9.85 -6.64
CA ARG A 5 16.49 -10.12 -5.68
C ARG A 5 17.29 -8.84 -5.49
N ILE A 6 17.54 -8.47 -4.24
CA ILE A 6 18.37 -7.34 -3.85
C ILE A 6 19.64 -7.92 -3.21
N ASP A 7 20.79 -7.70 -3.84
CA ASP A 7 22.08 -8.11 -3.28
C ASP A 7 22.67 -6.96 -2.45
N PHE A 8 23.15 -7.28 -1.25
CA PHE A 8 23.82 -6.30 -0.39
C PHE A 8 25.28 -6.12 -0.83
N LEU A 9 25.78 -4.89 -0.73
CA LEU A 9 27.17 -4.55 -1.04
C LEU A 9 28.18 -5.20 -0.07
N HIS A 10 27.72 -5.55 1.14
CA HIS A 10 28.55 -6.14 2.18
C HIS A 10 27.85 -7.35 2.79
N THR A 11 28.65 -8.27 3.33
CA THR A 11 28.15 -9.43 4.08
C THR A 11 27.42 -8.96 5.33
N LEU A 12 26.14 -9.33 5.44
CA LEU A 12 25.36 -9.11 6.64
C LEU A 12 25.87 -10.01 7.78
N LYS A 13 26.02 -9.45 8.96
CA LYS A 13 26.40 -10.19 10.17
C LYS A 13 25.17 -10.78 10.84
N LYS A 14 25.35 -11.95 11.45
CA LYS A 14 24.28 -12.64 12.17
C LYS A 14 23.84 -11.82 13.38
N TYR A 15 22.53 -11.76 13.61
CA TYR A 15 21.89 -11.06 14.74
C TYR A 15 21.99 -9.53 14.74
N GLU A 16 22.53 -8.93 13.68
CA GLU A 16 22.44 -7.49 13.49
C GLU A 16 21.13 -7.10 12.79
N GLN A 17 20.63 -5.90 13.09
CA GLN A 17 19.45 -5.34 12.45
C GLN A 17 19.87 -4.44 11.29
N TYR A 18 19.14 -4.53 10.18
CA TYR A 18 19.35 -3.74 8.98
C TYR A 18 18.05 -3.06 8.58
N SER A 19 18.16 -1.82 8.10
CA SER A 19 17.03 -1.07 7.55
C SER A 19 17.16 -1.02 6.03
N ILE A 20 16.06 -1.31 5.34
CA ILE A 20 15.99 -1.33 3.88
C ILE A 20 14.73 -0.57 3.47
N THR A 21 14.89 0.41 2.58
CA THR A 21 13.78 1.11 1.96
C THR A 21 13.59 0.59 0.55
N VAL A 22 12.36 0.19 0.21
CA VAL A 22 11.99 -0.25 -1.14
C VAL A 22 10.92 0.68 -1.67
N GLU A 23 11.21 1.33 -2.79
CA GLU A 23 10.28 2.21 -3.51
C GLU A 23 9.92 1.59 -4.85
N VAL A 24 8.62 1.49 -5.16
CA VAL A 24 8.12 0.90 -6.40
C VAL A 24 7.13 1.86 -7.04
N TRP A 25 7.24 2.02 -8.35
CA TRP A 25 6.36 2.86 -9.16
C TRP A 25 5.55 1.98 -10.11
N PHE A 26 4.23 2.12 -10.10
CA PHE A 26 3.33 1.40 -10.99
C PHE A 26 2.74 2.37 -12.02
N ALA A 27 3.00 2.10 -13.31
CA ALA A 27 2.31 2.77 -14.39
C ALA A 27 0.88 2.20 -14.54
N ASP A 28 -0.08 3.05 -14.89
CA ASP A 28 -1.46 2.67 -15.19
C ASP A 28 -2.18 1.89 -14.07
N ALA A 29 -1.80 2.10 -12.81
CA ALA A 29 -2.41 1.43 -11.66
C ALA A 29 -3.82 1.95 -11.29
N LEU A 30 -4.22 3.10 -11.86
CA LEU A 30 -5.49 3.76 -11.58
C LEU A 30 -6.50 3.45 -12.68
N ASN A 31 -7.60 2.81 -12.29
CA ASN A 31 -8.73 2.54 -13.17
C ASN A 31 -9.74 3.69 -13.08
N LEU A 32 -10.21 4.22 -14.22
CA LEU A 32 -11.31 5.20 -14.21
C LEU A 32 -12.62 4.50 -13.85
N GLU A 33 -13.36 5.03 -12.86
CA GLU A 33 -14.65 4.46 -12.50
C GLU A 33 -15.66 4.58 -13.67
N PRO A 34 -16.44 3.53 -14.01
CA PRO A 34 -17.35 3.53 -15.15
C PRO A 34 -18.41 4.64 -15.11
N PHE A 35 -18.84 5.03 -13.90
CA PHE A 35 -19.90 6.01 -13.67
C PHE A 35 -19.40 7.46 -13.61
N ALA A 36 -18.10 7.70 -13.80
CA ALA A 36 -17.49 9.02 -13.85
C ALA A 36 -17.91 9.89 -15.05
N ARG A 37 -18.97 9.50 -15.78
CA ARG A 37 -19.52 10.19 -16.95
C ARG A 37 -20.85 10.91 -16.69
N THR A 38 -21.35 10.90 -15.45
CA THR A 38 -22.50 11.72 -15.08
C THR A 38 -22.11 13.19 -15.19
N ILE A 39 -22.78 13.93 -16.08
CA ILE A 39 -22.52 15.36 -16.31
C ILE A 39 -22.58 16.11 -14.97
N GLY A 40 -21.50 16.81 -14.63
CA GLY A 40 -21.38 17.60 -13.40
C GLY A 40 -20.70 16.91 -12.21
N MET A 41 -20.29 15.64 -12.33
CA MET A 41 -19.49 14.97 -11.30
C MET A 41 -18.00 14.97 -11.67
N PRO A 42 -17.08 15.19 -10.71
CA PRO A 42 -15.65 15.05 -10.97
C PRO A 42 -15.30 13.59 -11.31
N PRO A 43 -14.25 13.36 -12.11
CA PRO A 43 -13.80 12.01 -12.41
C PRO A 43 -13.33 11.30 -11.13
N ARG A 44 -13.63 10.01 -11.05
CA ARG A 44 -13.20 9.13 -9.96
C ARG A 44 -12.29 8.05 -10.49
N VAL A 45 -11.31 7.66 -9.68
CA VAL A 45 -10.37 6.59 -9.97
C VAL A 45 -10.40 5.57 -8.85
N GLN A 46 -10.19 4.31 -9.24
CA GLN A 46 -10.07 3.17 -8.35
C GLN A 46 -8.62 2.67 -8.39
N LEU A 47 -8.05 2.41 -7.21
CA LEU A 47 -6.76 1.77 -7.03
C LEU A 47 -6.99 0.41 -6.37
N ASP A 48 -6.68 -0.67 -7.09
CA ASP A 48 -6.82 -2.05 -6.61
C ASP A 48 -5.48 -2.56 -6.08
N ILE A 49 -5.26 -2.41 -4.78
CA ILE A 49 -4.04 -2.86 -4.09
C ILE A 49 -4.38 -3.72 -2.86
N THR A 50 -3.40 -4.49 -2.40
CA THR A 50 -3.46 -5.17 -1.11
C THR A 50 -2.89 -4.29 -0.02
N ALA A 51 -3.56 -4.23 1.13
CA ALA A 51 -3.05 -3.54 2.32
C ALA A 51 -1.93 -4.35 3.02
N GLU A 52 -1.79 -5.64 2.73
CA GLU A 52 -0.77 -6.51 3.33
C GLU A 52 0.48 -6.59 2.46
N LEU A 53 1.65 -6.57 3.10
CA LEU A 53 2.94 -6.77 2.45
C LEU A 53 3.08 -8.22 2.00
N LEU A 54 3.13 -8.43 0.69
CA LEU A 54 3.42 -9.73 0.10
C LEU A 54 4.94 -9.99 0.14
N SER A 55 5.41 -10.56 1.25
CA SER A 55 6.81 -10.91 1.50
C SER A 55 7.07 -12.42 1.38
N CYS A 56 8.30 -12.81 1.02
CA CYS A 56 8.78 -14.19 1.12
C CYS A 56 9.40 -14.53 2.49
N TYR A 57 9.40 -13.57 3.42
CA TYR A 57 9.87 -13.72 4.80
C TYR A 57 8.71 -13.47 5.77
N THR A 58 8.80 -14.05 6.96
CA THR A 58 7.85 -13.78 8.05
C THR A 58 7.86 -12.30 8.41
N VAL A 59 6.67 -11.71 8.49
CA VAL A 59 6.48 -10.30 8.86
C VAL A 59 5.96 -10.25 10.29
N GLU A 60 6.78 -9.74 11.22
CA GLU A 60 6.38 -9.64 12.63
C GLU A 60 5.30 -8.59 12.87
N SER A 61 5.40 -7.45 12.17
CA SER A 61 4.47 -6.33 12.24
C SER A 61 4.49 -5.55 10.94
N GLN A 62 3.32 -5.15 10.46
CA GLN A 62 3.16 -4.28 9.29
C GLN A 62 2.15 -3.17 9.54
N THR A 63 2.43 -1.99 9.00
CA THR A 63 1.51 -0.86 8.93
C THR A 63 1.53 -0.35 7.50
N THR A 64 0.35 -0.14 6.93
CA THR A 64 0.20 0.36 5.55
C THR A 64 -0.56 1.66 5.59
N THR A 65 0.00 2.70 4.98
CA THR A 65 -0.65 4.00 4.83
C THR A 65 -0.92 4.24 3.36
N VAL A 66 -2.16 4.59 3.05
CA VAL A 66 -2.57 5.05 1.72
C VAL A 66 -2.82 6.55 1.83
N ASP A 67 -2.01 7.32 1.13
CA ASP A 67 -2.15 8.77 1.03
C ASP A 67 -2.60 9.15 -0.38
N VAL A 68 -3.57 10.04 -0.48
CA VAL A 68 -4.03 10.60 -1.75
C VAL A 68 -3.76 12.10 -1.79
N ASN A 69 -3.30 12.58 -2.95
CA ASN A 69 -3.03 14.01 -3.17
C ASN A 69 -4.30 14.86 -3.37
N ASN A 70 -5.44 14.41 -2.86
CA ASN A 70 -6.73 15.07 -2.98
C ASN A 70 -7.55 14.77 -1.71
N ASP A 71 -8.26 15.75 -1.18
CA ASP A 71 -8.97 15.64 0.10
C ASP A 71 -10.15 14.65 0.09
N ASN A 72 -10.44 14.05 -1.07
CA ASN A 72 -11.59 13.19 -1.30
C ASN A 72 -11.20 11.72 -1.48
N ILE A 73 -11.19 10.95 -0.39
CA ILE A 73 -11.38 9.49 -0.44
C ILE A 73 -12.87 9.21 -0.30
N TYR A 74 -13.46 8.65 -1.36
CA TYR A 74 -14.89 8.31 -1.39
C TYR A 74 -15.15 6.98 -0.68
N GLU A 75 -14.39 5.94 -1.05
CA GLU A 75 -14.54 4.58 -0.53
C GLU A 75 -13.15 3.96 -0.36
N TYR A 76 -13.04 3.04 0.61
CA TYR A 76 -11.84 2.24 0.86
C TYR A 76 -12.25 0.89 1.42
N SER A 77 -11.39 -0.13 1.30
CA SER A 77 -11.70 -1.44 1.84
C SER A 77 -11.77 -1.39 3.37
N GLU A 78 -12.86 -1.91 3.93
CA GLU A 78 -13.06 -2.13 5.37
C GLU A 78 -12.45 -3.47 5.83
N PHE A 79 -11.87 -4.26 4.91
CA PHE A 79 -11.18 -5.50 5.22
C PHE A 79 -9.79 -5.55 4.53
N PRO A 80 -8.68 -5.72 5.28
CA PRO A 80 -8.63 -5.72 6.75
C PRO A 80 -9.09 -4.37 7.32
N LYS A 81 -9.62 -4.36 8.56
CA LYS A 81 -10.21 -3.15 9.14
C LYS A 81 -9.14 -2.07 9.29
N PRO A 82 -9.35 -0.85 8.75
CA PRO A 82 -8.41 0.25 8.95
C PRO A 82 -8.34 0.64 10.42
N SER A 83 -7.15 0.99 10.88
CA SER A 83 -6.94 1.45 12.26
C SER A 83 -7.26 2.93 12.42
N GLN A 84 -7.12 3.72 11.35
CA GLN A 84 -7.35 5.15 11.40
C GLN A 84 -7.69 5.71 10.01
N ARG A 85 -8.64 6.64 9.96
CA ARG A 85 -8.84 7.54 8.83
C ARG A 85 -7.98 8.79 9.01
N LEU A 86 -7.24 9.17 7.99
CA LEU A 86 -6.38 10.35 7.97
C LEU A 86 -7.02 11.46 7.11
N GLU A 87 -6.52 12.68 7.27
CA GLU A 87 -6.77 13.74 6.29
C GLU A 87 -6.09 13.33 4.98
N GLY A 88 -6.85 13.16 3.90
CA GLY A 88 -6.32 12.69 2.62
C GLY A 88 -5.78 11.25 2.63
N GLY A 89 -6.19 10.39 3.57
CA GLY A 89 -5.59 9.06 3.67
C GLY A 89 -6.34 8.04 4.53
N VAL A 90 -5.86 6.79 4.49
CA VAL A 90 -6.30 5.69 5.36
C VAL A 90 -5.08 4.91 5.84
N LYS A 91 -5.09 4.53 7.11
CA LYS A 91 -4.05 3.72 7.74
C LYS A 91 -4.61 2.36 8.16
N TYR A 92 -3.87 1.32 7.80
CA TYR A 92 -4.11 -0.07 8.11
C TYR A 92 -3.01 -0.61 9.05
N GLY A 93 -3.37 -1.52 9.95
CA GLY A 93 -2.45 -2.11 10.93
C GLY A 93 -2.21 -1.24 12.18
N PRO A 94 -1.31 -1.66 13.10
CA PRO A 94 -0.38 -2.76 12.92
C PRO A 94 -1.08 -4.12 12.88
N TYR A 95 -0.73 -4.94 11.87
CA TYR A 95 -1.13 -6.34 11.82
C TYR A 95 0.08 -7.21 12.17
N GLY A 96 -0.14 -8.21 13.04
CA GLY A 96 0.88 -9.21 13.42
C GLY A 96 0.76 -10.50 12.61
N ILE A 97 1.80 -11.33 12.73
CA ILE A 97 2.17 -12.49 11.89
C ILE A 97 1.04 -13.22 11.13
N THR A 98 1.05 -13.05 9.81
CA THR A 98 0.61 -14.04 8.79
C THR A 98 1.77 -14.90 8.32
#